data_AF-A0A1W2G536-F1
#
_entry.id   AF-A0A1W2G536-F1
#
_cell.length_a   1.000
_cell.length_b   1.000
_cell.length_c   1.000
_cell.angle_alpha   90.00
_cell.angle_beta   90.00
_cell.angle_gamma   90.00
#
_symmetry.space_group_name_H-M   'P 1'
#
loop_
_entity.id
_entity.type
_entity.pdbx_description
1 polymer ?
#
loop_
_entity_poly.entity_id
_entity_poly.type
_entity_poly.pdbx_seq_one_letter_code
_entity_poly.pdbx_strand_id
1 'polypeptide(L)' 'MELEQFVKARTEPKSSKYRTVNLDEDLHLFLKRTANHYNIALADLTYNILAHWKRQYQSDINRDIMNQFRD' A
#
# COMPACT_ATOMS: atom_id res chain seq x y z
N MET A 1 20.63 0.20 21.48
CA MET A 1 20.01 1.26 20.67
C MET A 1 18.72 0.72 20.03
N GLU A 2 17.78 0.17 20.82
CA GLU A 2 16.67 -0.61 20.24
C GLU A 2 15.31 -0.36 20.89
N LEU A 3 15.22 -0.05 22.19
CA LEU A 3 13.93 0.16 22.85
C LEU A 3 13.27 1.48 22.44
N GLU A 4 14.04 2.57 22.35
CA GLU A 4 13.52 3.89 22.02
C GLU A 4 13.00 3.96 20.57
N GLN A 5 13.69 3.31 19.62
CA GLN A 5 13.22 3.22 18.23
C GLN A 5 11.97 2.36 18.12
N PHE A 6 11.89 1.28 18.90
CA PHE A 6 10.72 0.38 18.91
C PHE A 6 9.48 1.05 19.51
N VAL A 7 9.65 1.81 20.60
CA VAL A 7 8.58 2.62 21.21
C VAL A 7 8.13 3.69 20.23
N LYS A 8 9.07 4.45 19.65
CA LYS A 8 8.78 5.53 18.69
C LYS A 8 8.03 5.05 17.45
N ALA A 9 8.39 3.89 16.90
CA ALA A 9 7.69 3.26 15.77
C ALA A 9 6.23 2.83 16.08
N ARG A 10 5.90 2.63 17.36
CA ARG A 10 4.54 2.25 17.82
C ARG A 10 3.72 3.42 18.33
N THR A 11 4.35 4.46 18.90
CA THR A 11 3.67 5.61 19.49
C THR A 11 3.48 6.77 18.52
N GLU A 12 4.29 6.88 17.46
CA GLU A 12 4.02 7.88 16.43
C GLU A 12 2.78 7.48 15.63
N PRO A 13 1.76 8.35 15.51
CA PRO A 13 0.66 8.11 14.59
C PRO A 13 1.31 7.94 13.22
N LYS A 14 1.11 6.77 12.58
CA LYS A 14 1.69 6.47 11.26
C LYS A 14 1.51 7.71 10.40
N SER A 15 2.59 8.45 10.18
CA SER A 15 2.60 9.59 9.28
C SER A 15 1.92 9.08 8.01
N SER A 16 0.80 9.69 7.65
CA SER A 16 0.13 9.39 6.39
C SER A 16 1.12 9.80 5.32
N LYS A 17 1.98 8.84 4.94
CA LYS A 17 2.96 9.04 3.88
C LYS A 17 2.14 9.14 2.62
N TYR A 18 1.82 10.36 2.22
CA TYR A 18 1.27 10.63 0.90
C TYR A 18 2.20 9.98 -0.12
N ARG A 19 1.65 9.09 -0.94
CA ARG A 19 2.38 8.43 -2.01
C ARG A 19 1.73 8.80 -3.33
N THR A 20 2.56 9.25 -4.26
CA THR A 20 2.17 9.39 -5.66
C THR A 20 2.21 8.02 -6.32
N VAL A 21 1.14 7.66 -7.02
CA VAL A 21 1.06 6.44 -7.83
C VAL A 21 0.89 6.88 -9.28
N ASN A 22 1.81 6.46 -10.14
CA ASN A 22 1.68 6.67 -11.57
C ASN A 22 0.84 5.52 -12.13
N LEU A 23 -0.23 5.87 -12.86
CA LEU A 23 -1.15 4.92 -13.47
C LEU A 23 -1.26 5.25 -14.96
N ASP A 24 -1.38 4.22 -15.78
CA ASP A 24 -1.74 4.39 -17.18
C ASP A 24 -3.10 5.08 -17.29
N GLU A 25 -3.28 5.88 -18.35
CA GLU A 25 -4.47 6.72 -18.51
C GLU A 25 -5.77 5.91 -18.51
N ASP A 26 -5.80 4.79 -19.22
CA ASP A 26 -6.95 3.90 -19.29
C ASP A 26 -7.31 3.31 -17.92
N LEU A 27 -6.30 2.91 -17.15
CA LEU A 27 -6.47 2.39 -15.80
C LEU A 27 -6.97 3.48 -14.85
N HIS A 28 -6.43 4.69 -14.95
CA HIS A 28 -6.87 5.83 -14.17
C HIS A 28 -8.34 6.19 -14.46
N LEU A 29 -8.75 6.20 -15.73
CA LEU A 29 -10.13 6.43 -16.14
C LEU A 29 -11.08 5.35 -15.63
N PHE A 30 -10.67 4.08 -15.71
CA PHE A 30 -11.44 2.95 -15.18
C PHE A 30 -11.66 3.09 -13.67
N LEU A 31 -10.60 3.35 -12.90
CA LEU A 31 -10.69 3.51 -11.45
C LEU A 31 -11.53 4.73 -11.07
N LYS A 32 -11.42 5.85 -11.81
CA LYS A 32 -12.23 7.05 -11.58
C LYS A 32 -13.72 6.78 -11.80
N ARG A 33 -14.10 6.09 -12.88
CA ARG A 33 -15.49 5.68 -13.14
C ARG A 33 -16.03 4.75 -12.06
N THR A 34 -15.21 3.80 -11.64
CA THR A 34 -15.55 2.82 -10.60
C THR A 34 -15.75 3.51 -9.24
N ALA A 35 -14.83 4.39 -8.85
CA ALA A 35 -14.93 5.17 -7.62
C ALA A 35 -16.22 6.02 -7.60
N ASN A 36 -16.55 6.67 -8.72
CA ASN A 36 -17.79 7.43 -8.86
C ASN A 36 -19.03 6.53 -8.77
N HIS A 37 -19.02 5.35 -9.38
CA HIS A 37 -20.14 4.42 -9.34
C HIS A 37 -20.47 3.96 -7.91
N TYR A 38 -19.46 3.72 -7.09
CA TYR A 38 -19.61 3.32 -5.69
C TYR A 38 -19.66 4.50 -4.71
N ASN A 39 -19.60 5.75 -5.20
CA ASN A 39 -19.57 6.96 -4.39
C ASN A 39 -18.47 6.95 -3.30
N ILE A 40 -17.26 6.54 -3.68
CA ILE A 40 -16.08 6.51 -2.80
C ILE A 40 -14.95 7.35 -3.40
N ALA A 41 -13.99 7.77 -2.57
CA ALA A 41 -12.82 8.48 -3.09
C ALA A 41 -11.92 7.54 -3.90
N LEU A 42 -11.34 8.04 -4.99
CA LEU A 42 -10.39 7.30 -5.83
C LEU A 42 -9.20 6.77 -5.01
N ALA A 43 -8.73 7.57 -4.04
CA ALA A 43 -7.65 7.20 -3.15
C ALA A 43 -8.02 5.97 -2.29
N ASP A 44 -9.25 5.91 -1.76
CA ASP A 44 -9.72 4.79 -0.95
C ASP A 44 -9.86 3.52 -1.78
N LEU A 45 -10.41 3.64 -3.00
CA LEU A 45 -10.49 2.52 -3.93
C LEU A 45 -9.10 1.97 -4.26
N THR A 46 -8.17 2.86 -4.58
CA THR A 46 -6.78 2.50 -4.92
C THR A 46 -6.08 1.84 -3.73
N TYR A 47 -6.26 2.40 -2.53
CA TYR A 47 -5.72 1.83 -1.30
C TYR A 47 -6.27 0.43 -1.05
N ASN A 48 -7.57 0.22 -1.19
CA ASN A 48 -8.20 -1.08 -0.97
C ASN A 48 -7.67 -2.13 -1.95
N ILE A 49 -7.56 -1.79 -3.24
CA ILE A 49 -6.99 -2.69 -4.26
C ILE A 49 -5.56 -3.10 -3.87
N LEU A 50 -4.70 -2.14 -3.54
CA LEU A 50 -3.32 -2.41 -3.15
C LEU A 50 -3.22 -3.21 -1.85
N ALA A 51 -4.10 -2.94 -0.88
CA ALA A 51 -4.15 -3.67 0.38
C ALA A 51 -4.58 -5.13 0.17
N HIS A 52 -5.58 -5.36 -0.69
CA HIS A 52 -6.03 -6.70 -1.06
C HIS A 52 -4.93 -7.47 -1.81
N TRP A 53 -4.30 -6.84 -2.81
CA TRP A 53 -3.18 -7.42 -3.54
C TRP A 53 -2.04 -7.81 -2.60
N LYS A 54 -1.61 -6.88 -1.73
CA LYS A 54 -0.56 -7.14 -0.74
C LYS A 54 -0.92 -8.33 0.16
N ARG A 55 -2.16 -8.38 0.64
CA ARG A 55 -2.63 -9.47 1.51
C ARG A 55 -2.59 -10.82 0.78
N GLN A 56 -2.99 -10.85 -0.48
CA GLN A 56 -3.00 -12.06 -1.30
C GLN A 56 -1.58 -12.60 -1.54
N TYR A 57 -0.62 -11.73 -1.80
CA TYR A 57 0.75 -12.11 -2.15
C TYR A 57 1.75 -11.95 -0.99
N GLN A 58 1.28 -11.78 0.25
CA GLN A 58 2.15 -11.46 1.39
C GLN A 58 3.23 -12.54 1.63
N SER A 59 2.89 -13.81 1.42
CA SER A 59 3.83 -14.93 1.55
C SER A 59 4.92 -14.90 0.49
N ASP A 60 4.56 -14.62 -0.76
CA ASP A 60 5.51 -14.55 -1.87
C ASP A 60 6.42 -13.34 -1.72
N ILE A 61 5.87 -12.17 -1.36
CA ILE A 61 6.64 -10.96 -1.05
C ILE A 61 7.66 -11.25 0.06
N ASN A 62 7.24 -11.92 1.14
CA ASN A 62 8.16 -12.27 2.23
C ASN A 62 9.25 -13.24 1.77
N ARG A 63 8.92 -14.23 0.94
CA ARG A 63 9.90 -15.17 0.38
C ARG A 63 10.92 -14.43 -0.48
N ASP A 64 10.47 -13.53 -1.35
CA ASP A 64 11.34 -12.77 -2.25
C ASP A 64 12.27 -11.85 -1.48
N ILE A 65 11.77 -11.18 -0.42
CA ILE A 65 12.59 -10.39 0.49
C ILE A 65 13.66 -11.25 1.16
N MET A 66 13.29 -12.42 1.69
CA MET A 66 14.26 -13.32 2.36
C MET A 66 15.32 -13.85 1.39
N ASN A 67 14.97 -14.07 0.13
CA ASN A 67 15.92 -14.46 -0.90
C ASN A 67 16.90 -13.32 -1.24
N GLN A 68 16.43 -12.06 -1.29
CA GLN A 68 17.30 -10.89 -1.51
C GLN A 68 18.36 -10.68 -0.40
N PHE A 69 18.12 -11.17 0.81
CA PHE A 69 19.08 -11.10 1.92
C PHE A 69 20.03 -12.29 2.01
N ARG A 70 19.88 -13.28 1.11
CA ARG A 70 20.68 -14.51 1.10
C ARG A 70 21.83 -14.47 0.09
N ASP A 71 21.78 -13.53 -0.85
CA ASP A 71 22.89 -13.12 -1.74
C ASP A 71 23.70 -11.97 -1.11
#